data_AF-A0A337S208-F1
#
_entry.id   AF-A0A337S208-F1
#
_cell.length_a   1.000
_cell.length_b   1.000
_cell.length_c   1.000
_cell.angle_alpha   90.00
_cell.angle_beta   90.00
_cell.angle_gamma   90.00
#
_symmetry.space_group_name_H-M   'P 1'
#
loop_
_entity.id
_entity.type
_entity.pdbx_description
1 polymer ?
#
loop_
_entity_poly.entity_id
_entity_poly.type
_entity_poly.pdbx_seq_one_letter_code
_entity_poly.pdbx_strand_id
1 'polypeptide(L)'
;MMENLIRGRNPPQYQRSPCKEVRAALRKRPEEELQCLEMTTKRKIIGRLVPCRCFRGEEEIISVLDYSHCSLQQVPKEVFNFERTLEELYLDANQIEELPKQLFNCQALRKLSIPDNDLSNLPTTIASLVNLKELDISKNGVQEFPENIKCCKCLTIIEASVNPISKLPDGFTQLLNLTQLYLNDAFLEFLPANFGRLVKLRILELRENHLKTLPKSMHKLAQLERLDLGNNEFSELIDFSKNGIYLNAVKCPRVSVNSFYRRN
;
A
#
# COMPACT_ATOMS: atom_id res chain seq x y z
N MET A 1 0.64 -49.96 -63.61
CA MET A 1 -0.54 -50.50 -62.91
C MET A 1 -0.03 -51.03 -61.58
N MET A 2 -0.22 -50.29 -60.48
CA MET A 2 -1.30 -50.50 -59.49
C MET A 2 -1.32 -51.94 -58.98
N GLU A 3 -1.40 -52.29 -57.69
CA GLU A 3 -1.54 -51.62 -56.39
C GLU A 3 -1.56 -52.76 -55.34
N ASN A 4 -1.44 -52.44 -54.05
CA ASN A 4 -1.88 -53.18 -52.82
C ASN A 4 -0.79 -53.30 -51.74
N LEU A 5 -0.87 -52.52 -50.64
CA LEU A 5 -1.52 -52.83 -49.32
C LEU A 5 -0.60 -53.78 -48.49
N ILE A 6 -0.08 -53.50 -47.28
CA ILE A 6 -0.70 -53.04 -46.01
C ILE A 6 0.38 -52.69 -44.94
N ARG A 7 0.17 -51.54 -44.24
CA ARG A 7 0.45 -51.11 -42.84
C ARG A 7 1.84 -51.21 -42.17
N GLY A 8 2.25 -50.07 -41.56
CA GLY A 8 3.16 -50.05 -40.42
C GLY A 8 3.51 -48.66 -39.85
N ARG A 9 2.59 -48.05 -39.08
CA ARG A 9 2.77 -47.00 -38.03
C ARG A 9 3.46 -45.65 -38.40
N ASN A 10 2.64 -44.60 -38.47
CA ASN A 10 3.08 -43.21 -38.36
C ASN A 10 3.36 -42.84 -36.88
N PRO A 11 4.51 -42.20 -36.55
CA PRO A 11 4.63 -41.42 -35.32
C PRO A 11 3.87 -40.08 -35.46
N PRO A 12 3.42 -39.48 -34.33
CA PRO A 12 2.48 -38.36 -34.35
C PRO A 12 3.07 -37.09 -34.97
N GLN A 13 2.24 -36.40 -35.75
CA GLN A 13 2.47 -35.04 -36.21
C GLN A 13 2.72 -34.13 -35.01
N TYR A 14 3.97 -33.65 -34.86
CA TYR A 14 4.25 -32.53 -33.97
C TYR A 14 3.61 -31.28 -34.56
N GLN A 15 2.49 -30.85 -33.96
CA GLN A 15 1.97 -29.50 -34.09
C GLN A 15 3.11 -28.53 -33.73
N ARG A 16 3.36 -27.59 -34.64
CA ARG A 16 4.32 -26.50 -34.45
C ARG A 16 3.94 -25.73 -33.19
N SER A 17 4.83 -25.74 -32.21
CA SER A 17 4.71 -24.99 -30.97
C SER A 17 4.66 -23.48 -31.26
N PRO A 18 3.89 -22.65 -30.52
CA PRO A 18 3.79 -21.20 -30.75
C PRO A 18 5.08 -20.42 -30.43
N CYS A 19 6.18 -21.10 -30.12
CA CYS A 19 7.43 -20.49 -29.66
C CYS A 19 8.28 -19.83 -30.76
N LYS A 20 7.74 -19.59 -31.96
CA LYS A 20 8.41 -18.82 -33.02
C LYS A 20 7.74 -17.49 -33.38
N GLU A 21 6.59 -17.15 -32.78
CA GLU A 21 5.94 -15.86 -33.03
C GLU A 21 6.27 -14.78 -31.97
N VAL A 22 6.77 -15.15 -30.80
CA VAL A 22 7.20 -14.16 -29.78
C VAL A 22 8.59 -13.56 -30.09
N ARG A 23 9.39 -14.21 -30.95
CA ARG A 23 10.72 -13.69 -31.37
C ARG A 23 10.68 -12.75 -32.58
N ALA A 24 9.53 -12.62 -33.25
CA ALA A 24 9.37 -11.71 -34.37
C ALA A 24 8.70 -10.37 -33.99
N ALA A 25 8.13 -10.25 -32.77
CA ALA A 25 7.49 -9.02 -32.32
C ALA A 25 8.45 -7.98 -31.70
N LEU A 26 9.72 -8.34 -31.46
CA LEU A 26 10.74 -7.46 -30.84
C LEU A 26 11.82 -6.97 -31.81
N ARG A 27 11.60 -7.06 -33.13
CA ARG A 27 12.45 -6.40 -34.12
C ARG A 27 11.61 -5.58 -35.09
N LYS A 28 11.72 -4.26 -34.93
CA LYS A 28 11.11 -3.16 -35.71
C LYS A 28 9.73 -2.71 -35.24
N ARG A 29 9.69 -1.85 -34.22
CA ARG A 29 8.79 -0.69 -34.18
C ARG A 29 9.56 0.51 -33.58
N PRO A 30 9.29 1.75 -34.03
CA PRO A 30 10.09 2.93 -33.71
C PRO A 30 9.92 3.32 -32.23
N GLU A 31 10.90 4.06 -31.74
CA GLU A 31 11.04 4.59 -30.38
C GLU A 31 9.79 5.38 -29.94
N GLU A 32 8.87 4.78 -29.16
CA GLU A 32 7.87 5.56 -28.38
C GLU A 32 7.09 4.81 -27.28
N GLU A 33 7.18 3.49 -27.08
CA GLU A 33 6.39 2.80 -26.03
C GLU A 33 7.19 1.72 -25.25
N LEU A 34 6.94 1.67 -23.93
CA LEU A 34 7.50 0.82 -22.86
C LEU A 34 8.77 1.32 -22.15
N GLN A 35 8.57 2.18 -21.15
CA GLN A 35 9.56 2.52 -20.12
C GLN A 35 9.14 2.02 -18.72
N CYS A 36 8.31 0.97 -18.62
CA CYS A 36 7.54 0.65 -17.41
C CYS A 36 7.86 -0.72 -16.76
N LEU A 37 9.08 -1.23 -16.85
CA LEU A 37 9.46 -2.49 -16.20
C LEU A 37 10.83 -2.37 -15.53
N GLU A 38 10.90 -1.64 -14.41
CA GLU A 38 12.01 -1.78 -13.48
C GLU A 38 11.69 -2.86 -12.43
N MET A 39 12.05 -4.11 -12.74
CA MET A 39 12.13 -5.18 -11.73
C MET A 39 13.34 -4.90 -10.83
N THR A 40 13.18 -4.04 -9.82
CA THR A 40 14.28 -3.73 -8.88
C THR A 40 14.41 -4.83 -7.83
N THR A 41 15.17 -5.88 -8.16
CA THR A 41 15.68 -6.79 -7.14
C THR A 41 16.60 -6.00 -6.21
N LYS A 42 16.29 -5.93 -4.92
CA LYS A 42 17.18 -5.31 -3.92
C LYS A 42 18.46 -6.18 -3.75
N ARG A 43 19.38 -6.01 -4.73
CA ARG A 43 20.78 -6.47 -4.96
C ARG A 43 21.05 -7.90 -5.53
N LYS A 44 21.45 -8.00 -6.82
CA LYS A 44 22.82 -8.42 -7.34
C LYS A 44 22.84 -8.99 -8.78
N ILE A 45 23.74 -8.43 -9.61
CA ILE A 45 24.43 -8.98 -10.81
C ILE A 45 23.67 -8.94 -12.17
N ILE A 46 24.28 -8.22 -13.12
CA ILE A 46 24.09 -8.38 -14.57
C ILE A 46 24.70 -9.75 -14.95
N GLY A 47 23.87 -10.79 -15.08
CA GLY A 47 24.30 -12.12 -15.50
C GLY A 47 23.72 -12.50 -16.86
N ARG A 48 24.57 -12.58 -17.90
CA ARG A 48 24.20 -13.23 -19.18
C ARG A 48 23.80 -14.69 -18.92
N LEU A 49 22.58 -15.07 -19.23
CA LEU A 49 22.18 -16.48 -19.37
C LEU A 49 22.82 -17.08 -20.63
N VAL A 50 24.03 -17.63 -20.47
CA VAL A 50 24.49 -18.73 -21.32
C VAL A 50 24.14 -20.02 -20.57
N PRO A 51 23.21 -20.85 -21.07
CA PRO A 51 22.83 -22.07 -20.39
C PRO A 51 23.96 -23.10 -20.49
N CYS A 52 24.82 -23.15 -19.48
CA CYS A 52 25.71 -24.28 -19.24
C CYS A 52 25.04 -25.18 -18.19
N ARG A 53 25.03 -26.51 -18.41
CA ARG A 53 24.34 -27.53 -17.57
C ARG A 53 24.94 -27.68 -16.15
N CYS A 54 25.70 -26.70 -15.66
CA CYS A 54 26.42 -26.71 -14.39
C CYS A 54 25.78 -25.80 -13.33
N PHE A 55 24.91 -24.85 -13.72
CA PHE A 55 24.22 -23.97 -12.79
C PHE A 55 22.93 -24.65 -12.34
N ARG A 56 22.91 -25.20 -11.11
CA ARG A 56 21.67 -25.37 -10.36
C ARG A 56 21.15 -23.96 -10.10
N GLY A 57 20.28 -23.46 -10.98
CA GLY A 57 19.75 -22.10 -10.90
C GLY A 57 19.05 -21.90 -9.58
N GLU A 58 19.52 -20.93 -8.80
CA GLU A 58 18.71 -20.33 -7.74
C GLU A 58 17.48 -19.75 -8.43
N GLU A 59 16.28 -20.23 -8.09
CA GLU A 59 15.05 -19.58 -8.54
C GLU A 59 15.06 -18.15 -7.98
N GLU A 60 15.10 -17.13 -8.84
CA GLU A 60 15.06 -15.74 -8.41
C GLU A 60 13.74 -15.48 -7.70
N ILE A 61 13.82 -15.26 -6.38
CA ILE A 61 12.66 -14.95 -5.55
C ILE A 61 12.28 -13.49 -5.79
N ILE A 62 11.24 -13.28 -6.58
CA ILE A 62 10.67 -11.94 -6.80
C ILE A 62 9.83 -11.57 -5.58
N SER A 63 10.29 -10.57 -4.84
CA SER A 63 9.62 -10.03 -3.65
C SER A 63 9.15 -8.58 -3.79
N VAL A 64 9.58 -7.88 -4.83
CA VAL A 64 9.23 -6.47 -5.07
C VAL A 64 8.77 -6.33 -6.51
N LEU A 65 7.60 -5.72 -6.71
CA LEU A 65 7.07 -5.36 -8.01
C LEU A 65 6.70 -3.89 -8.02
N ASP A 66 7.19 -3.17 -9.04
CA ASP A 66 6.87 -1.78 -9.28
C ASP A 66 6.14 -1.64 -10.62
N TYR A 67 4.89 -1.22 -10.53
CA TYR A 67 3.98 -0.96 -11.64
C TYR A 67 3.48 0.50 -11.58
N SER A 68 4.27 1.40 -11.00
CA SER A 68 3.95 2.82 -10.91
C SER A 68 3.99 3.48 -12.30
N HIS A 69 3.16 4.50 -12.53
CA HIS A 69 3.14 5.29 -13.77
C HIS A 69 2.92 4.45 -15.05
N CYS A 70 2.16 3.37 -14.96
CA CYS A 70 1.95 2.43 -16.05
C CYS A 70 0.62 2.65 -16.80
N SER A 71 -0.16 3.68 -16.44
CA SER A 71 -1.51 3.93 -16.97
C SER A 71 -2.42 2.70 -16.88
N LEU A 72 -2.31 1.98 -15.76
CA LEU A 72 -3.06 0.75 -15.52
C LEU A 72 -4.48 1.08 -15.07
N GLN A 73 -5.46 0.45 -15.70
CA GLN A 73 -6.85 0.48 -15.22
C GLN A 73 -7.13 -0.60 -14.15
N GLN A 74 -6.29 -1.63 -14.08
CA GLN A 74 -6.43 -2.76 -13.17
C GLN A 74 -5.05 -3.32 -12.82
N VAL A 75 -4.95 -4.01 -11.67
CA VAL A 75 -3.74 -4.72 -11.27
C VAL A 75 -3.46 -5.87 -12.25
N PRO A 76 -2.27 -5.95 -12.88
CA PRO A 76 -1.91 -7.00 -13.84
C PRO A 76 -1.97 -8.39 -13.21
N LYS A 77 -2.43 -9.39 -13.99
CA LYS A 77 -2.58 -10.78 -13.49
C LYS A 77 -1.23 -11.44 -13.18
N GLU A 78 -0.17 -10.95 -13.81
CA GLU A 78 1.20 -11.41 -13.66
C GLU A 78 1.74 -11.21 -12.25
N VAL A 79 1.22 -10.22 -11.51
CA VAL A 79 1.53 -9.99 -10.09
C VAL A 79 1.26 -11.26 -9.27
N PHE A 80 0.18 -11.98 -9.58
CA PHE A 80 -0.24 -13.17 -8.83
C PHE A 80 0.61 -14.41 -9.10
N ASN A 81 1.52 -14.37 -10.09
CA ASN A 81 2.53 -15.42 -10.24
C ASN A 81 3.50 -15.44 -9.04
N PHE A 82 3.58 -14.34 -8.29
CA PHE A 82 4.46 -14.15 -7.15
C PHE A 82 3.71 -14.11 -5.82
N GLU A 83 2.46 -14.61 -5.76
CA GLU A 83 1.59 -14.59 -4.57
C GLU A 83 2.29 -15.06 -3.27
N ARG A 84 3.20 -16.05 -3.38
CA ARG A 84 3.91 -16.64 -2.24
C ARG A 84 5.14 -15.85 -1.79
N THR A 85 5.67 -14.98 -2.63
CA THR A 85 6.99 -14.34 -2.43
C THR A 85 6.90 -12.81 -2.40
N LEU A 86 5.83 -12.22 -2.94
CA LEU A 86 5.64 -10.78 -3.04
C LEU A 86 5.52 -10.13 -1.65
N GLU A 87 6.46 -9.25 -1.33
CA GLU A 87 6.54 -8.49 -0.09
C GLU A 87 6.21 -7.00 -0.29
N GLU A 88 6.55 -6.41 -1.44
CA GLU A 88 6.28 -5.00 -1.75
C GLU A 88 5.63 -4.87 -3.13
N LEU A 89 4.51 -4.16 -3.21
CA LEU A 89 3.82 -3.85 -4.46
C LEU A 89 3.56 -2.35 -4.55
N TYR A 90 4.08 -1.73 -5.62
CA TYR A 90 3.89 -0.32 -5.96
C TYR A 90 3.00 -0.20 -7.20
N LEU A 91 1.94 0.59 -7.09
CA LEU A 91 0.90 0.82 -8.11
C LEU A 91 0.61 2.31 -8.27
N ASP A 92 1.57 3.15 -7.90
CA ASP A 92 1.44 4.59 -7.78
C ASP A 92 1.09 5.23 -9.14
N ALA A 93 0.26 6.27 -9.16
CA ALA A 93 -0.05 7.04 -10.36
C ALA A 93 -0.57 6.18 -11.53
N ASN A 94 -1.69 5.50 -11.31
CA ASN A 94 -2.42 4.71 -12.31
C ASN A 94 -3.90 5.12 -12.31
N GLN A 95 -4.78 4.37 -12.99
CA GLN A 95 -6.24 4.57 -13.02
C GLN A 95 -6.98 3.36 -12.44
N ILE A 96 -6.46 2.79 -11.34
CA ILE A 96 -7.02 1.58 -10.75
C ILE A 96 -8.22 1.94 -9.88
N GLU A 97 -9.40 1.48 -10.29
CA GLU A 97 -10.66 1.72 -9.57
C GLU A 97 -10.91 0.72 -8.43
N GLU A 98 -10.37 -0.51 -8.55
CA GLU A 98 -10.57 -1.59 -7.59
C GLU A 98 -9.35 -2.51 -7.45
N LEU A 99 -9.16 -3.03 -6.24
CA LEU A 99 -8.15 -4.05 -5.95
C LEU A 99 -8.76 -5.46 -6.12
N PRO A 100 -8.16 -6.33 -6.96
CA PRO A 100 -8.68 -7.67 -7.19
C PRO A 100 -8.54 -8.56 -5.96
N LYS A 101 -9.51 -9.47 -5.74
CA LYS A 101 -9.54 -10.37 -4.58
C LYS A 101 -8.27 -11.20 -4.41
N GLN A 102 -7.64 -11.58 -5.51
CA GLN A 102 -6.41 -12.36 -5.56
C GLN A 102 -5.23 -11.65 -4.89
N LEU A 103 -5.19 -10.31 -4.89
CA LEU A 103 -4.15 -9.56 -4.21
C LEU A 103 -4.08 -9.89 -2.72
N PHE A 104 -5.24 -10.11 -2.09
CA PHE A 104 -5.35 -10.41 -0.66
C PHE A 104 -4.91 -11.84 -0.28
N ASN A 105 -4.55 -12.67 -1.27
CA ASN A 105 -3.90 -13.95 -1.04
C ASN A 105 -2.38 -13.82 -0.86
N CYS A 106 -1.78 -12.66 -1.19
CA CYS A 106 -0.34 -12.42 -1.06
C CYS A 106 0.08 -12.32 0.42
N GLN A 107 0.20 -13.45 1.11
CA GLN A 107 0.42 -13.49 2.56
C GLN A 107 1.78 -12.92 3.00
N ALA A 108 2.75 -12.84 2.08
CA ALA A 108 4.06 -12.24 2.34
C ALA A 108 4.04 -10.70 2.24
N LEU A 109 2.95 -10.09 1.75
CA LEU A 109 2.90 -8.65 1.47
C LEU A 109 3.05 -7.83 2.75
N ARG A 110 4.05 -6.96 2.76
CA ARG A 110 4.43 -6.04 3.84
C ARG A 110 4.15 -4.59 3.46
N LYS A 111 4.23 -4.26 2.17
CA LYS A 111 3.97 -2.92 1.67
C LYS A 111 3.05 -2.96 0.47
N LEU A 112 1.98 -2.17 0.53
CA LEU A 112 1.09 -1.91 -0.58
C LEU A 112 1.00 -0.40 -0.77
N SER A 113 1.46 0.07 -1.93
CA SER A 113 1.43 1.47 -2.33
C SER A 113 0.55 1.61 -3.56
N ILE A 114 -0.50 2.42 -3.46
CA ILE A 114 -1.42 2.77 -4.55
C ILE A 114 -1.84 4.26 -4.51
N PRO A 115 -0.93 5.21 -4.23
CA PRO A 115 -1.28 6.62 -4.26
C PRO A 115 -1.66 7.06 -5.68
N ASP A 116 -2.47 8.11 -5.78
CA ASP A 116 -2.83 8.77 -7.05
C ASP A 116 -3.49 7.79 -8.04
N ASN A 117 -4.64 7.25 -7.63
CA ASN A 117 -5.46 6.30 -8.37
C ASN A 117 -6.95 6.64 -8.17
N ASP A 118 -7.84 5.86 -8.76
CA ASP A 118 -9.29 6.04 -8.71
C ASP A 118 -9.98 5.09 -7.70
N LEU A 119 -9.25 4.61 -6.68
CA LEU A 119 -9.77 3.62 -5.74
C LEU A 119 -10.92 4.20 -4.90
N SER A 120 -12.13 3.67 -5.10
CA SER A 120 -13.32 4.17 -4.40
C SER A 120 -13.50 3.60 -2.99
N ASN A 121 -13.01 2.38 -2.76
CA ASN A 121 -13.22 1.65 -1.51
C ASN A 121 -12.07 0.69 -1.20
N LEU A 122 -11.75 0.54 0.08
CA LEU A 122 -10.85 -0.51 0.54
C LEU A 122 -11.67 -1.75 0.96
N PRO A 123 -11.56 -2.89 0.25
CA PRO A 123 -12.43 -4.04 0.51
C PRO A 123 -12.13 -4.67 1.88
N THR A 124 -13.14 -5.30 2.47
CA THR A 124 -13.02 -5.98 3.78
C THR A 124 -11.97 -7.11 3.78
N THR A 125 -11.62 -7.63 2.60
CA THR A 125 -10.57 -8.62 2.37
C THR A 125 -9.15 -8.11 2.66
N ILE A 126 -8.94 -6.80 2.80
CA ILE A 126 -7.65 -6.25 3.27
C ILE A 126 -7.21 -6.88 4.59
N ALA A 127 -8.18 -7.27 5.43
CA ALA A 127 -7.98 -7.96 6.69
C ALA A 127 -7.17 -9.26 6.59
N SER A 128 -7.10 -9.87 5.40
CA SER A 128 -6.31 -11.08 5.14
C SER A 128 -4.81 -10.80 5.02
N LEU A 129 -4.39 -9.56 4.77
CA LEU A 129 -2.98 -9.18 4.71
C LEU A 129 -2.42 -8.96 6.11
N VAL A 130 -2.31 -10.05 6.88
CA VAL A 130 -1.92 -10.03 8.30
C VAL A 130 -0.48 -9.56 8.55
N ASN A 131 0.37 -9.62 7.52
CA ASN A 131 1.77 -9.20 7.55
C ASN A 131 1.99 -7.77 7.01
N LEU A 132 0.94 -7.08 6.58
CA LEU A 132 1.02 -5.73 6.03
C LEU A 132 1.53 -4.76 7.11
N LYS A 133 2.56 -3.99 6.79
CA LYS A 133 3.23 -3.02 7.66
C LYS A 133 3.01 -1.58 7.21
N GLU A 134 2.97 -1.38 5.90
CA GLU A 134 2.84 -0.09 5.25
C GLU A 134 1.69 -0.15 4.24
N LEU A 135 0.74 0.77 4.36
CA LEU A 135 -0.34 0.97 3.43
C LEU A 135 -0.36 2.44 3.02
N ASP A 136 -0.16 2.70 1.74
CA ASP A 136 -0.36 4.02 1.13
C ASP A 136 -1.49 3.94 0.11
N ILE A 137 -2.58 4.65 0.41
CA ILE A 137 -3.77 4.79 -0.44
C ILE A 137 -4.09 6.28 -0.66
N SER A 138 -3.11 7.18 -0.48
CA SER A 138 -3.35 8.62 -0.58
C SER A 138 -3.81 9.04 -1.98
N LYS A 139 -4.50 10.18 -2.09
CA LYS A 139 -5.01 10.70 -3.38
C LYS A 139 -5.86 9.66 -4.13
N ASN A 140 -6.89 9.17 -3.46
CA ASN A 140 -7.87 8.26 -4.03
C ASN A 140 -9.29 8.74 -3.68
N GLY A 141 -10.31 7.94 -3.99
CA GLY A 141 -11.71 8.20 -3.69
C GLY A 141 -12.23 7.44 -2.45
N VAL A 142 -11.37 7.00 -1.54
CA VAL A 142 -11.77 6.11 -0.43
C VAL A 142 -12.61 6.86 0.60
N GLN A 143 -13.83 6.37 0.84
CA GLN A 143 -14.78 7.03 1.75
C GLN A 143 -14.70 6.54 3.20
N GLU A 144 -14.32 5.27 3.42
CA GLU A 144 -14.16 4.71 4.76
C GLU A 144 -13.18 3.54 4.78
N PHE A 145 -12.56 3.32 5.94
CA PHE A 145 -11.86 2.06 6.20
C PHE A 145 -12.86 0.98 6.63
N PRO A 146 -12.65 -0.29 6.22
CA PRO A 146 -13.47 -1.40 6.68
C PRO A 146 -13.21 -1.68 8.17
N GLU A 147 -14.26 -2.04 8.93
CA GLU A 147 -14.17 -2.42 10.36
C GLU A 147 -13.15 -3.54 10.63
N ASN A 148 -12.92 -4.41 9.63
CA ASN A 148 -11.98 -5.52 9.73
C ASN A 148 -10.51 -5.12 9.57
N ILE A 149 -10.19 -3.84 9.32
CA ILE A 149 -8.80 -3.34 9.26
C ILE A 149 -8.00 -3.69 10.53
N LYS A 150 -8.68 -3.85 11.67
CA LYS A 150 -8.11 -4.35 12.94
C LYS A 150 -7.33 -5.66 12.84
N CYS A 151 -7.59 -6.47 11.81
CA CYS A 151 -6.89 -7.73 11.58
C CYS A 151 -5.47 -7.55 11.03
N CYS A 152 -5.16 -6.40 10.42
CA CYS A 152 -3.83 -6.05 9.93
C CYS A 152 -2.91 -5.60 11.08
N LYS A 153 -2.68 -6.52 12.04
CA LYS A 153 -2.00 -6.23 13.32
C LYS A 153 -0.55 -5.77 13.17
N CYS A 154 0.07 -6.01 12.02
CA CYS A 154 1.43 -5.58 11.72
C CYS A 154 1.51 -4.16 11.18
N LEU A 155 0.39 -3.48 10.91
CA LEU A 155 0.41 -2.12 10.36
C LEU A 155 1.13 -1.16 11.31
N THR A 156 2.09 -0.45 10.74
CA THR A 156 2.94 0.54 11.42
C THR A 156 2.81 1.92 10.79
N ILE A 157 2.51 1.98 9.49
CA ILE A 157 2.37 3.22 8.72
C ILE A 157 1.10 3.12 7.88
N ILE A 158 0.25 4.14 7.98
CA ILE A 158 -0.89 4.35 7.09
C ILE A 158 -0.80 5.78 6.56
N GLU A 159 -0.78 5.90 5.24
CA GLU A 159 -0.93 7.14 4.50
C GLU A 159 -2.23 7.06 3.69
N ALA A 160 -3.18 7.93 4.02
CA ALA A 160 -4.50 7.97 3.39
C ALA A 160 -4.99 9.41 3.22
N SER A 161 -4.05 10.37 3.20
CA SER A 161 -4.34 11.78 2.91
C SER A 161 -5.00 11.95 1.54
N VAL A 162 -5.76 13.02 1.36
CA VAL A 162 -6.48 13.32 0.10
C VAL A 162 -7.43 12.18 -0.28
N ASN A 163 -8.33 11.84 0.64
CA ASN A 163 -9.42 10.88 0.43
C ASN A 163 -10.67 11.38 1.20
N PRO A 164 -11.90 11.17 0.72
CA PRO A 164 -13.12 11.61 1.41
C PRO A 164 -13.51 10.77 2.65
N ILE A 165 -12.59 10.58 3.60
CA ILE A 165 -12.74 9.74 4.80
C ILE A 165 -13.38 10.50 5.96
N SER A 166 -14.72 10.58 5.94
CA SER A 166 -15.49 11.29 6.98
C SER A 166 -15.33 10.74 8.40
N LYS A 167 -15.03 9.44 8.55
CA LYS A 167 -14.92 8.74 9.84
C LYS A 167 -13.93 7.57 9.79
N LEU A 168 -13.30 7.29 10.94
CA LEU A 168 -12.56 6.04 11.15
C LEU A 168 -13.45 5.01 11.89
N PRO A 169 -13.41 3.72 11.52
CA PRO A 169 -14.17 2.68 12.22
C PRO A 169 -13.62 2.41 13.63
N ASP A 170 -14.44 1.85 14.53
CA ASP A 170 -14.01 1.53 15.90
C ASP A 170 -12.84 0.53 15.91
N GLY A 171 -12.84 -0.41 14.96
CA GLY A 171 -11.76 -1.35 14.72
C GLY A 171 -10.40 -0.69 14.46
N PHE A 172 -10.37 0.55 13.95
CA PHE A 172 -9.12 1.27 13.65
C PHE A 172 -8.26 1.47 14.90
N THR A 173 -8.89 1.66 16.07
CA THR A 173 -8.20 1.84 17.36
C THR A 173 -7.53 0.55 17.89
N GLN A 174 -7.65 -0.57 17.17
CA GLN A 174 -7.02 -1.85 17.49
C GLN A 174 -5.71 -2.09 16.71
N LEU A 175 -5.29 -1.15 15.87
CA LEU A 175 -3.99 -1.16 15.20
C LEU A 175 -2.87 -0.77 16.17
N LEU A 176 -2.63 -1.61 17.20
CA LEU A 176 -1.77 -1.28 18.34
C LEU A 176 -0.27 -1.10 17.99
N ASN A 177 0.12 -1.48 16.77
CA ASN A 177 1.47 -1.28 16.24
C ASN A 177 1.62 -0.02 15.39
N LEU A 178 0.54 0.75 15.18
CA LEU A 178 0.57 1.95 14.36
C LEU A 178 1.49 3.01 14.99
N THR A 179 2.42 3.51 14.19
CA THR A 179 3.41 4.51 14.57
C THR A 179 3.26 5.81 13.80
N GLN A 180 2.76 5.75 12.57
CA GLN A 180 2.56 6.92 11.72
C GLN A 180 1.19 6.83 11.06
N LEU A 181 0.42 7.90 11.19
CA LEU A 181 -0.88 8.05 10.55
C LEU A 181 -0.98 9.41 9.90
N TYR A 182 -1.24 9.40 8.60
CA TYR A 182 -1.43 10.58 7.78
C TYR A 182 -2.84 10.54 7.17
N LEU A 183 -3.65 11.52 7.52
CA LEU A 183 -5.01 11.74 7.06
C LEU A 183 -5.22 13.24 6.82
N ASN A 184 -4.27 13.87 6.13
CA ASN A 184 -4.43 15.27 5.74
C ASN A 184 -5.48 15.37 4.63
N ASP A 185 -6.30 16.42 4.63
CA ASP A 185 -7.32 16.62 3.58
C ASP A 185 -8.23 15.38 3.43
N ALA A 186 -8.72 14.89 4.57
CA ALA A 186 -9.48 13.64 4.64
C ALA A 186 -10.98 13.84 4.95
N PHE A 187 -11.44 15.09 5.09
CA PHE A 187 -12.83 15.42 5.48
C PHE A 187 -13.26 14.85 6.84
N LEU A 188 -12.31 14.52 7.72
CA LEU A 188 -12.59 13.86 8.98
C LEU A 188 -13.33 14.77 9.96
N GLU A 189 -14.49 14.35 10.47
CA GLU A 189 -15.31 15.14 11.40
C GLU A 189 -14.96 14.87 12.87
N PHE A 190 -14.57 13.63 13.19
CA PHE A 190 -14.20 13.21 14.53
C PHE A 190 -13.22 12.03 14.52
N LEU A 191 -12.44 11.91 15.60
CA LEU A 191 -11.67 10.71 15.91
C LEU A 191 -12.46 9.81 16.88
N PRO A 192 -12.34 8.46 16.79
CA PRO A 192 -12.98 7.54 17.73
C PRO A 192 -12.67 7.85 19.20
N ALA A 193 -13.62 7.65 20.11
CA ALA A 193 -13.46 7.98 21.53
C ALA A 193 -12.24 7.29 22.19
N ASN A 194 -11.89 6.09 21.71
CA ASN A 194 -10.76 5.28 22.19
C ASN A 194 -9.46 5.47 21.39
N PHE A 195 -9.30 6.57 20.64
CA PHE A 195 -8.10 6.83 19.82
C PHE A 195 -6.78 6.71 20.59
N GLY A 196 -6.78 7.06 21.88
CA GLY A 196 -5.63 6.89 22.78
C GLY A 196 -5.15 5.45 23.02
N ARG A 197 -5.78 4.41 22.43
CA ARG A 197 -5.25 3.04 22.42
C ARG A 197 -4.00 2.90 21.54
N LEU A 198 -3.79 3.81 20.59
CA LEU A 198 -2.65 3.83 19.68
C LEU A 198 -1.38 4.35 20.39
N VAL A 199 -1.00 3.72 21.49
CA VAL A 199 0.07 4.21 22.40
C VAL A 199 1.47 4.27 21.77
N LYS A 200 1.67 3.61 20.63
CA LYS A 200 2.90 3.63 19.82
C LYS A 200 2.93 4.73 18.77
N LEU A 201 1.87 5.52 18.63
CA LEU A 201 1.75 6.55 17.61
C LEU A 201 2.76 7.66 17.90
N ARG A 202 3.61 7.93 16.91
CA ARG A 202 4.68 8.94 16.94
C ARG A 202 4.33 10.12 16.05
N ILE A 203 3.72 9.87 14.90
CA ILE A 203 3.32 10.91 13.93
C ILE A 203 1.82 10.80 13.68
N LEU A 204 1.12 11.92 13.87
CA LEU A 204 -0.29 12.07 13.54
C LEU A 204 -0.50 13.37 12.76
N GLU A 205 -0.88 13.25 11.49
CA GLU A 205 -1.13 14.39 10.62
C GLU A 205 -2.61 14.38 10.20
N LEU A 206 -3.33 15.43 10.61
CA LEU A 206 -4.76 15.61 10.44
C LEU A 206 -5.07 17.01 9.92
N ARG A 207 -4.15 17.61 9.15
CA ARG A 207 -4.31 18.95 8.60
C ARG A 207 -5.47 18.98 7.59
N GLU A 208 -6.15 20.12 7.43
CA GLU A 208 -7.24 20.30 6.46
C GLU A 208 -8.38 19.28 6.69
N ASN A 209 -8.91 19.21 7.91
CA ASN A 209 -10.06 18.35 8.25
C ASN A 209 -11.19 19.17 8.89
N HIS A 210 -12.31 18.52 9.20
CA HIS A 210 -13.47 19.14 9.84
C HIS A 210 -13.55 18.86 11.34
N LEU A 211 -12.41 18.63 12.00
CA LEU A 211 -12.40 18.28 13.42
C LEU A 211 -12.82 19.48 14.27
N LYS A 212 -13.85 19.27 15.08
CA LYS A 212 -14.36 20.27 16.05
C LYS A 212 -13.82 20.05 17.46
N THR A 213 -13.52 18.79 17.80
CA THR A 213 -13.00 18.38 19.10
C THR A 213 -12.02 17.22 18.95
N LEU A 214 -11.20 16.99 19.97
CA LEU A 214 -10.38 15.79 20.08
C LEU A 214 -10.91 14.86 21.18
N PRO A 215 -10.76 13.53 21.04
CA PRO A 215 -11.25 12.60 22.03
C PRO A 215 -10.45 12.72 23.33
N LYS A 216 -11.13 12.59 24.47
CA LYS A 216 -10.50 12.68 25.80
C LYS A 216 -9.33 11.71 25.98
N SER A 217 -9.29 10.61 25.23
CA SER A 217 -8.23 9.61 25.30
C SER A 217 -6.89 10.04 24.68
N MET A 218 -6.83 11.17 23.94
CA MET A 218 -5.60 11.67 23.30
C MET A 218 -4.41 11.82 24.26
N HIS A 219 -4.65 12.11 25.55
CA HIS A 219 -3.59 12.20 26.57
C HIS A 219 -2.77 10.92 26.74
N LYS A 220 -3.25 9.77 26.26
CA LYS A 220 -2.55 8.48 26.34
C LYS A 220 -1.48 8.30 25.26
N LEU A 221 -1.44 9.17 24.24
CA LEU A 221 -0.46 9.12 23.16
C LEU A 221 0.90 9.67 23.62
N ALA A 222 1.53 8.99 24.59
CA ALA A 222 2.73 9.47 25.26
C ALA A 222 4.01 9.42 24.40
N GLN A 223 3.96 8.71 23.26
CA GLN A 223 5.07 8.62 22.29
C GLN A 223 4.93 9.59 21.12
N LEU A 224 3.93 10.48 21.15
CA LEU A 224 3.64 11.36 20.02
C LEU A 224 4.71 12.45 19.91
N GLU A 225 5.46 12.42 18.81
CA GLU A 225 6.57 13.31 18.48
C GLU A 225 6.17 14.38 17.46
N ARG A 226 5.05 14.19 16.76
CA ARG A 226 4.53 15.13 15.77
C ARG A 226 3.01 15.04 15.69
N LEU A 227 2.37 16.19 15.82
CA LEU A 227 0.94 16.36 15.73
C LEU A 227 0.61 17.58 14.86
N ASP A 228 0.07 17.36 13.67
CA ASP A 228 -0.42 18.45 12.83
C ASP A 228 -1.96 18.43 12.81
N LEU A 229 -2.55 19.52 13.26
CA LEU A 229 -3.98 19.78 13.34
C LEU A 229 -4.34 21.09 12.62
N GLY A 230 -3.45 21.60 11.76
CA GLY A 230 -3.67 22.84 11.03
C GLY A 230 -4.97 22.79 10.23
N ASN A 231 -5.63 23.94 10.09
CA ASN A 231 -6.85 24.10 9.28
C ASN A 231 -7.93 23.06 9.62
N ASN A 232 -8.37 23.10 10.88
CA ASN A 232 -9.53 22.37 11.40
C ASN A 232 -10.54 23.35 12.02
N GLU A 233 -11.70 22.85 12.43
CA GLU A 233 -12.85 23.64 12.91
C GLU A 233 -12.96 23.69 14.44
N PHE A 234 -11.84 23.66 15.16
CA PHE A 234 -11.84 23.65 16.63
C PHE A 234 -12.48 24.93 17.19
N SER A 235 -13.60 24.80 17.90
CA SER A 235 -14.27 25.93 18.55
C SER A 235 -13.60 26.36 19.85
N GLU A 236 -12.95 25.42 20.54
CA GLU A 236 -12.34 25.61 21.85
C GLU A 236 -10.82 25.54 21.78
N LEU A 237 -10.15 26.13 22.77
CA LEU A 237 -8.71 25.97 22.97
C LEU A 237 -8.41 24.54 23.41
N ILE A 238 -7.51 23.87 22.69
CA ILE A 238 -7.08 22.50 23.02
C ILE A 238 -5.93 22.57 24.04
N ASP A 239 -6.11 21.90 25.17
CA ASP A 239 -5.08 21.76 26.20
C ASP A 239 -4.31 20.43 26.02
N PHE A 240 -3.02 20.55 25.68
CA PHE A 240 -2.10 19.42 25.55
C PHE A 240 -1.17 19.24 26.76
N SER A 241 -1.40 19.94 27.87
CA SER A 241 -0.55 19.91 29.07
C SER A 241 -0.30 18.51 29.63
N LYS A 242 -1.21 17.56 29.37
CA LYS A 242 -1.13 16.16 29.83
C LYS A 242 -0.47 15.22 28.83
N ASN A 243 -0.20 15.64 27.60
CA ASN A 243 0.18 14.73 26.52
C ASN A 243 1.69 14.48 26.44
N GLY A 244 2.52 15.18 27.21
CA GLY A 244 3.99 15.05 27.12
C GLY A 244 4.59 15.42 25.75
N ILE A 245 3.76 15.94 24.84
CA ILE A 245 4.16 16.35 23.50
C ILE A 245 4.96 17.63 23.64
N TYR A 246 6.22 17.61 23.20
CA TYR A 246 7.03 18.82 23.10
C TYR A 246 6.33 19.83 22.20
N LEU A 247 6.11 21.06 22.67
CA LEU A 247 5.30 22.08 21.97
C LEU A 247 5.75 22.33 20.51
N ASN A 248 7.03 22.12 20.21
CA ASN A 248 7.59 22.27 18.86
C ASN A 248 7.08 21.20 17.86
N ALA A 249 6.44 20.15 18.36
CA ALA A 249 5.85 19.06 17.60
C ALA A 249 4.39 19.31 17.19
N VAL A 250 3.71 20.28 17.82
CA VAL A 250 2.29 20.54 17.59
C VAL A 250 2.11 21.73 16.65
N LYS A 251 1.53 21.48 15.49
CA LYS A 251 1.07 22.53 14.58
C LYS A 251 -0.45 22.66 14.69
N CYS A 252 -0.93 23.66 15.43
CA CYS A 252 -2.36 23.93 15.57
C CYS A 252 -2.60 25.42 15.90
N PRO A 253 -3.55 26.12 15.25
CA PRO A 253 -3.78 27.54 15.45
C PRO A 253 -4.50 27.91 16.77
N ARG A 254 -5.14 26.95 17.46
CA ARG A 254 -5.93 27.18 18.69
C ARG A 254 -5.48 26.30 19.86
N VAL A 255 -4.24 26.48 20.31
CA VAL A 255 -3.67 25.75 21.45
C VAL A 255 -3.56 26.67 22.67
N SER A 256 -4.14 26.26 23.80
CA SER A 256 -3.79 26.87 25.09
C SER A 256 -2.60 26.12 25.67
N VAL A 257 -1.52 26.87 25.92
CA VAL A 257 -0.33 26.34 26.56
C VAL A 257 -0.26 26.97 27.93
N ASN A 258 -0.55 26.19 28.98
CA ASN A 258 -0.09 26.62 30.30
C ASN A 258 1.44 26.56 30.27
N SER A 259 2.04 27.75 30.29
CA SER A 259 3.47 27.99 30.38
C SER A 259 4.05 27.32 31.62
N PHE A 260 4.47 26.07 31.50
CA PHE A 260 5.48 25.49 32.37
C PHE A 260 6.79 25.38 31.60
N TYR A 261 7.46 26.53 31.53
CA TYR A 261 8.89 26.57 31.69
C TYR A 261 9.27 25.71 32.91
N ARG A 262 9.88 24.56 32.66
CA ARG A 262 10.94 24.00 33.51
C ARG A 262 12.06 23.69 32.51
N ARG A 263 13.13 24.50 32.38
CA ARG A 263 14.27 24.59 33.33
C ARG A 263 14.43 23.22 34.01
N ASN A 264 15.30 22.31 33.58
CA ASN A 264 16.71 22.47 33.21
C ASN A 264 17.11 21.47 32.12
#